data_AF-A0AAW0XZ32-F1
#
_entry.id   AF-A0AAW0XZ32-F1
#
_cell.length_a   1.000
_cell.length_b   1.000
_cell.length_c   1.000
_cell.angle_alpha   90.00
_cell.angle_beta   90.00
_cell.angle_gamma   90.00
#
_symmetry.space_group_name_H-M   'P 1'
#
loop_
_entity.id
_entity.type
_entity.pdbx_description
1 polymer ?
#
loop_
_entity_poly.entity_id
_entity_poly.type
_entity_poly.pdbx_seq_one_letter_code
_entity_poly.pdbx_strand_id
1 'polypeptide(L)'
;MASNGDLIFNPAQRVAKVSHCSSMEQYKQLYEKSLKEPEAFWGDIAKNFHFEEDVTGKFLDYNFDASKGEIYIRWMEGAKTNICYNCLDVHVLAGKGDQVAFYW
;
A
#
# COMPACT_ATOMS: atom_id res chain seq x y z
N MET A 1 41.66 6.99 -15.13
CA MET A 1 40.73 6.43 -14.13
C MET A 1 39.33 6.87 -14.54
N ALA A 2 38.66 6.12 -15.41
CA ALA A 2 37.27 6.39 -15.73
C ALA A 2 36.45 5.97 -14.50
N SER A 3 35.72 6.91 -13.91
CA SER A 3 34.72 6.61 -12.90
C SER A 3 33.73 5.60 -13.49
N ASN A 4 33.48 4.50 -12.77
CA ASN A 4 32.31 3.68 -13.02
C ASN A 4 31.07 4.56 -12.77
N GLY A 5 30.61 5.25 -13.82
CA GLY A 5 29.34 5.96 -13.81
C GLY A 5 28.24 4.91 -13.84
N ASP A 6 27.40 4.87 -12.82
CA ASP A 6 26.31 3.91 -12.69
C ASP A 6 25.45 3.88 -13.95
N LEU A 7 25.41 2.74 -14.64
CA LEU A 7 24.56 2.53 -15.80
C LEU A 7 23.10 2.48 -15.33
N ILE A 8 22.33 3.55 -15.59
CA ILE A 8 20.90 3.60 -15.28
C ILE A 8 20.10 3.03 -16.46
N PHE A 9 19.34 1.97 -16.20
CA PHE A 9 18.44 1.36 -17.18
C PHE A 9 16.99 1.80 -16.92
N ASN A 10 16.45 2.60 -17.84
CA ASN A 10 15.06 3.04 -17.75
C ASN A 10 14.10 1.97 -18.29
N PRO A 11 12.87 1.87 -17.73
CA PRO A 11 11.86 0.97 -18.26
C PRO A 11 11.49 1.35 -19.69
N ALA A 12 11.19 0.34 -20.51
CA ALA A 12 10.70 0.56 -21.86
C ALA A 12 9.40 1.39 -21.82
N GLN A 13 9.23 2.33 -22.75
CA GLN A 13 8.08 3.25 -22.77
C GLN A 13 6.72 2.52 -22.76
N ARG A 14 6.64 1.36 -23.42
CA ARG A 14 5.42 0.53 -23.44
C ARG A 14 4.98 0.08 -22.04
N VAL A 15 5.95 -0.21 -21.16
CA VAL A 15 5.69 -0.64 -19.78
C VAL A 15 5.37 0.57 -18.92
N ALA A 16 6.20 1.62 -19.00
CA ALA A 16 6.02 2.84 -18.21
C ALA A 16 4.62 3.46 -18.37
N LYS A 17 4.05 3.43 -19.59
CA LYS A 17 2.73 3.99 -19.90
C LYS A 17 1.55 3.26 -19.23
N VAL A 18 1.66 1.96 -18.98
CA VAL A 18 0.57 1.14 -18.41
C VAL A 18 0.76 0.86 -16.92
N SER A 19 1.90 1.27 -16.35
CA SER A 19 2.20 1.11 -14.94
C SER A 19 1.41 2.08 -14.06
N HIS A 20 1.00 1.63 -12.87
CA HIS A 20 0.40 2.50 -11.85
C HIS A 20 1.34 3.64 -11.38
N CYS A 21 2.65 3.44 -11.49
CA CYS A 21 3.67 4.46 -11.33
C CYS A 21 4.52 4.54 -12.61
N SER A 22 4.36 5.63 -13.35
CA SER A 22 4.84 5.78 -14.73
C SER A 22 6.21 6.45 -14.84
N SER A 23 6.69 7.10 -13.77
CA SER A 23 7.96 7.81 -13.77
C SER A 23 8.61 7.84 -12.39
N MET A 24 9.92 8.08 -12.37
CA MET A 24 10.68 8.26 -11.13
C MET A 24 10.21 9.51 -10.36
N GLU A 25 9.75 10.54 -11.07
CA GLU A 25 9.21 11.75 -10.46
C GLU A 25 7.89 11.45 -9.74
N GLN A 26 6.98 10.72 -10.38
CA GLN A 26 5.72 10.29 -9.75
C GLN A 26 5.99 9.42 -8.52
N TYR A 27 6.96 8.52 -8.59
CA TYR A 27 7.38 7.72 -7.43
C TYR A 27 7.84 8.61 -6.27
N LYS A 28 8.71 9.58 -6.53
CA LYS A 28 9.23 10.49 -5.49
C LYS A 28 8.10 11.27 -4.82
N GLN A 29 7.12 11.74 -5.59
CA GLN A 29 5.96 12.45 -5.06
C GLN A 29 5.09 11.56 -4.17
N LEU A 30 4.81 10.33 -4.59
CA LEU A 30 4.06 9.35 -3.78
C LEU A 30 4.81 8.99 -2.49
N TYR A 31 6.12 8.78 -2.60
CA TYR A 31 6.99 8.48 -1.46
C TYR A 31 7.06 9.66 -0.48
N GLU A 32 7.19 10.88 -0.97
CA GLU A 32 7.20 12.06 -0.13
C GLU A 32 5.85 12.25 0.60
N LYS A 33 4.74 12.03 -0.11
CA LYS A 33 3.39 12.07 0.49
C LYS A 33 3.24 11.00 1.57
N SER A 34 3.72 9.77 1.34
CA SER A 34 3.58 8.67 2.32
C SER A 34 4.37 8.93 3.61
N LEU A 35 5.43 9.74 3.56
CA LEU A 35 6.20 10.15 4.73
C LEU A 35 5.62 11.38 5.44
N LYS A 36 5.20 12.40 4.68
CA LYS A 36 4.69 13.67 5.25
C LYS A 36 3.27 13.54 5.77
N GLU A 37 2.43 12.79 5.09
CA GLU A 37 1.00 12.65 5.37
C GLU A 37 0.60 11.16 5.36
N PRO A 38 1.17 10.35 6.27
CA PRO A 38 1.02 8.89 6.24
C PRO A 38 -0.45 8.45 6.38
N GLU A 39 -1.21 9.08 7.28
CA GLU A 39 -2.62 8.72 7.49
C GLU A 39 -3.48 8.98 6.26
N ALA A 40 -3.29 10.13 5.60
CA ALA A 40 -4.03 10.45 4.37
C ALA A 40 -3.64 9.50 3.23
N PHE A 41 -2.33 9.28 3.04
CA PHE A 41 -1.83 8.39 1.98
C PHE A 41 -2.31 6.96 2.15
N TRP A 42 -2.10 6.36 3.32
CA TRP A 42 -2.50 4.98 3.58
C TRP A 42 -4.01 4.82 3.75
N GLY A 43 -4.70 5.85 4.26
CA GLY A 43 -6.16 5.89 4.31
C GLY A 43 -6.79 5.85 2.91
N ASP A 44 -6.22 6.55 1.93
CA ASP A 44 -6.67 6.47 0.54
C ASP A 44 -6.46 5.06 -0.05
N ILE A 45 -5.36 4.38 0.29
CA ILE A 45 -5.10 3.01 -0.13
C ILE A 45 -6.08 2.03 0.54
N ALA A 46 -6.34 2.21 1.84
CA ALA A 46 -7.21 1.35 2.63
C ALA A 46 -8.65 1.30 2.10
N LYS A 47 -9.14 2.38 1.48
CA LYS A 47 -10.47 2.45 0.83
C LYS A 47 -10.68 1.42 -0.29
N ASN A 48 -9.61 0.83 -0.82
CA ASN A 48 -9.70 -0.21 -1.85
C ASN A 48 -10.00 -1.60 -1.27
N PHE A 49 -10.01 -1.75 0.05
CA PHE A 49 -10.28 -3.00 0.75
C PHE A 49 -11.65 -2.95 1.44
N HIS A 50 -12.23 -4.13 1.63
CA HIS A 50 -13.42 -4.28 2.43
C HIS A 50 -13.08 -4.34 3.92
N PHE A 51 -13.74 -3.50 4.70
CA PHE A 51 -13.75 -3.54 6.15
C PHE A 51 -15.19 -3.76 6.61
N GLU A 52 -15.37 -4.65 7.57
CA GLU A 52 -16.66 -4.92 8.21
C GLU A 52 -16.97 -3.82 9.23
N GLU A 53 -15.94 -3.38 9.96
CA GLU A 53 -15.98 -2.21 10.84
C GLU A 53 -14.92 -1.21 10.39
N ASP A 54 -15.31 0.05 10.23
CA ASP A 54 -14.41 1.14 9.85
C ASP A 54 -13.47 1.55 11.01
N VAL A 55 -12.46 2.35 10.69
CA VAL A 55 -11.55 2.95 11.69
C VAL A 55 -12.35 3.86 12.63
N THR A 56 -12.31 3.58 13.94
CA THR A 56 -12.99 4.39 14.95
C THR A 56 -12.04 5.19 15.84
N GLY A 57 -10.75 4.83 15.84
CA GLY A 57 -9.70 5.45 16.65
C GLY A 57 -8.61 6.13 15.81
N LYS A 58 -7.37 6.09 16.29
CA LYS A 58 -6.23 6.62 15.54
C LYS A 58 -5.95 5.75 14.31
N PHE A 59 -5.63 6.39 13.19
CA PHE A 59 -5.23 5.66 11.99
C PHE A 59 -3.80 5.11 12.12
N LEU A 60 -2.89 5.87 12.72
CA LEU A 60 -1.53 5.44 13.01
C LEU A 60 -1.11 5.93 14.40
N ASP A 61 -0.67 5.01 15.26
CA ASP A 61 -0.11 5.32 16.58
C ASP A 61 1.10 4.43 16.86
N TYR A 62 2.24 5.01 17.22
CA TYR A 62 3.46 4.24 17.44
C TYR A 62 4.40 4.90 18.45
N ASN A 63 5.20 4.07 19.09
CA ASN A 63 6.38 4.48 19.85
C ASN A 63 7.56 3.58 19.46
N PHE A 64 8.63 4.20 18.94
CA PHE A 64 9.91 3.53 18.70
C PHE A 64 11.01 3.97 19.67
N ASP A 65 10.70 4.88 20.60
CA ASP A 65 11.63 5.39 21.59
C ASP A 65 11.51 4.59 22.89
N ALA A 66 12.48 3.72 23.12
CA ALA A 66 12.51 2.84 24.29
C ALA A 66 12.66 3.61 25.62
N SER A 67 13.04 4.89 25.58
CA SER A 67 13.10 5.74 26.78
C SER A 67 11.74 6.30 27.18
N LYS A 68 10.77 6.34 26.25
CA LYS A 68 9.44 6.96 26.45
C LYS A 68 8.34 5.95 26.80
N GLY A 69 8.68 4.68 26.96
CA GLY A 69 7.75 3.61 27.31
C GLY A 69 7.87 2.41 26.39
N GLU A 70 6.81 1.60 26.36
CA GLU A 70 6.76 0.39 25.53
C GLU A 70 6.86 0.71 24.05
N ILE A 71 7.59 -0.12 23.32
CA ILE A 71 7.67 -0.05 21.86
C ILE A 71 6.41 -0.67 21.29
N TYR A 72 5.67 0.08 20.48
CA TYR A 72 4.47 -0.41 19.82
C TYR A 72 4.23 0.27 18.48
N ILE A 73 3.43 -0.37 17.65
CA ILE A 73 2.86 0.20 16.44
C ILE A 73 1.43 -0.32 16.29
N ARG A 74 0.49 0.58 16.05
CA ARG A 74 -0.93 0.29 15.84
C ARG A 74 -1.38 1.05 14.61
N TRP A 75 -2.15 0.36 13.79
CA TRP A 75 -2.76 0.90 12.59
C TRP A 75 -4.26 0.65 12.64
N MET A 76 -5.02 1.60 12.11
CA MET A 76 -6.45 1.47 11.85
C MET A 76 -7.23 1.00 13.09
N GLU A 77 -7.06 1.71 14.20
CA GLU A 77 -7.67 1.32 15.48
C GLU A 77 -9.20 1.22 15.36
N GLY A 78 -9.74 0.08 15.83
CA GLY A 78 -11.16 -0.25 15.75
C GLY A 78 -11.59 -0.89 14.43
N ALA A 79 -10.81 -0.78 13.37
CA ALA A 79 -11.17 -1.39 12.09
C ALA A 79 -11.12 -2.92 12.18
N LYS A 80 -12.09 -3.58 11.55
CA LYS A 80 -12.14 -5.04 11.43
C LYS A 80 -12.35 -5.46 10.00
N THR A 81 -11.63 -6.52 9.63
CA THR A 81 -11.74 -7.12 8.31
C THR A 81 -11.46 -8.61 8.38
N ASN A 82 -11.91 -9.33 7.36
CA ASN A 82 -11.58 -10.73 7.14
C ASN A 82 -10.70 -10.84 5.88
N ILE A 83 -9.54 -11.49 6.03
CA ILE A 83 -8.59 -11.64 4.93
C ILE A 83 -9.15 -12.51 3.79
N CYS A 84 -9.85 -13.60 4.10
CA CYS A 84 -10.47 -14.46 3.10
C CYS A 84 -11.53 -13.69 2.30
N TYR A 85 -12.30 -12.83 2.97
CA TYR A 85 -13.32 -12.01 2.31
C TYR A 85 -12.72 -11.08 1.25
N ASN A 86 -11.62 -10.39 1.59
CA ASN A 86 -10.91 -9.54 0.63
C ASN A 86 -10.23 -10.33 -0.48
N CYS A 87 -9.74 -11.54 -0.20
CA CYS A 87 -9.04 -12.37 -1.19
C CYS A 87 -9.96 -13.14 -2.13
N LEU A 88 -11.20 -13.45 -1.73
CA LEU A 88 -12.10 -14.34 -2.48
C LEU A 88 -13.49 -13.73 -2.65
N ASP A 89 -14.20 -13.52 -1.56
CA ASP A 89 -15.63 -13.17 -1.56
C ASP A 89 -15.88 -11.87 -2.35
N VAL A 90 -15.06 -10.83 -2.15
CA VAL A 90 -15.16 -9.56 -2.90
C VAL A 90 -15.08 -9.80 -4.42
N HIS A 91 -14.21 -10.71 -4.87
CA HIS A 91 -14.05 -11.00 -6.30
C HIS A 91 -15.23 -11.81 -6.85
N VAL A 92 -15.69 -12.82 -6.12
CA VAL A 92 -16.86 -13.63 -6.50
C VAL A 92 -18.11 -12.74 -6.60
N LEU A 93 -18.36 -11.91 -5.58
CA LEU A 93 -19.48 -10.98 -5.53
C LEU A 93 -19.40 -9.89 -6.62
N ALA A 94 -18.19 -9.51 -7.04
CA ALA A 94 -17.95 -8.63 -8.18
C ALA A 94 -18.14 -9.33 -9.55
N GLY A 95 -18.68 -10.55 -9.58
CA GLY A 95 -18.97 -11.30 -10.81
C GLY A 95 -17.77 -12.02 -11.41
N LYS A 96 -16.68 -12.19 -10.65
CA LYS A 96 -15.46 -12.89 -11.11
C LYS A 96 -15.39 -14.33 -10.61
N GLY A 97 -16.53 -14.95 -10.30
CA GLY A 97 -16.59 -16.30 -9.74
C GLY A 97 -15.95 -17.39 -10.61
N ASP A 98 -16.02 -17.24 -11.93
CA ASP A 98 -15.42 -18.18 -12.89
C ASP A 98 -13.95 -17.85 -13.24
N GLN A 99 -13.40 -16.78 -12.68
CA GLN A 99 -12.01 -16.40 -12.93
C GLN A 99 -11.08 -17.34 -12.16
N VAL A 100 -10.12 -17.94 -12.86
CA VAL A 100 -9.10 -18.81 -12.24
C VAL A 100 -8.32 -18.00 -11.21
N ALA A 101 -8.43 -18.41 -9.94
CA ALA A 101 -7.73 -17.76 -8.82
C ALA A 101 -6.34 -18.36 -8.54
N PHE A 102 -6.15 -19.66 -8.83
CA PHE A 102 -4.92 -20.38 -8.54
C PHE A 102 -4.64 -21.42 -9.63
N TYR A 103 -3.39 -21.47 -10.10
CA TYR A 103 -2.87 -22.52 -10.98
C TYR A 103 -2.03 -23.46 -10.11
N TRP A 104 -2.36 -24.75 -10.13
CA TRP A 104 -1.63 -25.79 -9.40
C TRP A 104 -0.69 -26.55 -10.34
#